data_AF-C0BX94-F1
#
_entry.id   AF-C0BX94-F1
#
_cell.length_a   1.000
_cell.length_b   1.000
_cell.length_c   1.000
_cell.angle_alpha   90.00
_cell.angle_beta   90.00
_cell.angle_gamma   90.00
#
_symmetry.space_group_name_H-M   'P 1'
#
loop_
_entity.id
_entity.type
_entity.pdbx_description
1 polymer ?
#
loop_
_entity_poly.entity_id
_entity_poly.type
_entity_poly.pdbx_seq_one_letter_code
_entity_poly.pdbx_strand_id
1 'polypeptide(L)'
;MGKNKYYCKIDGVVHNLSDVQEVLDGKSERNIILIMYEEHGMDIVSANTFESVLRFHNNEIPSDYNEALRRWQEYNQASLSRCPRCGSTNIKYNLEFASWMAAQGQEPVSDSVLKDNKCGNCGFKW
;
A
#
# COMPACT_ATOMS: atom_id res chain seq x y z
N MET A 1 22.99 0.41 -20.24
CA MET A 1 23.26 1.41 -19.20
C MET A 1 22.39 1.11 -18.00
N GLY A 2 22.94 0.36 -17.03
CA GLY A 2 22.22 -0.11 -15.85
C GLY A 2 22.01 1.03 -14.86
N LYS A 3 20.81 1.59 -14.84
CA LYS A 3 20.42 2.59 -13.84
C LYS A 3 20.30 1.88 -12.50
N ASN A 4 21.17 2.20 -11.54
CA ASN A 4 21.06 2.03 -10.09
C ASN A 4 19.74 1.37 -9.60
N LYS A 5 19.58 0.06 -9.82
CA LYS A 5 18.30 -0.64 -9.65
C LYS A 5 17.86 -0.77 -8.19
N TYR A 6 18.77 -0.52 -7.26
CA TYR A 6 18.59 -0.83 -5.85
C TYR A 6 18.74 0.40 -4.93
N TYR A 7 18.84 1.61 -5.47
CA TYR A 7 18.82 2.82 -4.64
C TYR A 7 17.43 3.44 -4.63
N CYS A 8 16.92 3.71 -3.43
CA CYS A 8 15.60 4.27 -3.22
C CYS A 8 15.70 5.47 -2.28
N LYS A 9 15.05 6.59 -2.64
CA LYS A 9 14.89 7.72 -1.73
C LYS A 9 13.64 7.53 -0.88
N ILE A 10 13.79 7.51 0.44
CA ILE A 10 12.74 7.35 1.44
C ILE A 10 12.83 8.53 2.39
N ASP A 11 11.77 9.32 2.49
CA ASP A 11 11.68 10.51 3.36
C ASP A 11 12.86 11.49 3.23
N GLY A 12 13.37 11.63 2.01
CA GLY A 12 14.52 12.52 1.74
C GLY A 12 15.88 11.84 1.76
N VAL A 13 15.99 10.65 2.37
CA VAL A 13 17.24 9.91 2.55
C VAL A 13 17.41 8.85 1.46
N VAL A 14 18.62 8.69 0.93
CA VAL A 14 18.91 7.65 -0.07
C VAL A 14 19.36 6.37 0.63
N HIS A 15 18.58 5.31 0.44
CA HIS A 15 18.85 3.97 0.96
C HIS A 15 19.40 3.07 -0.14
N ASN A 16 20.36 2.21 0.23
CA ASN A 16 20.81 1.11 -0.61
C ASN A 16 20.01 -0.14 -0.23
N LEU A 17 19.14 -0.59 -1.13
CA LEU A 17 18.23 -1.72 -0.96
C LEU A 17 18.68 -2.92 -1.81
N SER A 18 19.99 -3.18 -1.87
CA SER A 18 20.54 -4.32 -2.63
C SER A 18 20.05 -5.67 -2.11
N ASP A 19 19.84 -5.78 -0.80
CA ASP A 19 19.24 -6.91 -0.10
C ASP A 19 17.78 -7.18 -0.55
N VAL A 20 16.97 -6.12 -0.69
CA VAL A 20 15.62 -6.21 -1.27
C VAL A 20 15.70 -6.64 -2.73
N GLN A 21 16.65 -6.11 -3.50
CA GLN A 21 16.86 -6.51 -4.90
C GLN A 21 17.24 -7.99 -5.01
N GLU A 22 18.01 -8.54 -4.09
CA GLU A 22 18.32 -9.99 -4.06
C GLU A 22 17.06 -10.85 -3.90
N VAL A 23 16.11 -10.41 -3.08
CA VAL A 23 14.82 -11.09 -2.93
C VAL A 23 13.99 -10.98 -4.22
N LEU A 24 13.91 -9.78 -4.82
CA LEU A 24 13.17 -9.56 -6.07
C LEU A 24 13.77 -10.32 -7.27
N ASP A 25 15.09 -10.49 -7.30
CA ASP A 25 15.83 -11.30 -8.28
C ASP A 25 15.65 -12.82 -8.04
N GLY A 26 14.99 -13.23 -6.95
CA GLY A 26 14.83 -14.64 -6.57
C GLY A 26 16.11 -15.30 -6.06
N LYS A 27 17.12 -14.52 -5.67
CA LYS A 27 18.40 -15.01 -5.13
C LYS A 27 18.34 -15.26 -3.62
N SER A 28 17.30 -14.77 -2.96
CA SER A 28 17.11 -14.84 -1.52
C SER A 28 15.64 -15.11 -1.20
N GLU A 29 15.37 -16.03 -0.27
CA GLU A 29 14.02 -16.32 0.23
C GLU A 29 13.65 -15.46 1.46
N ARG A 30 14.49 -14.48 1.80
CA ARG A 30 14.24 -13.57 2.92
C ARG A 30 12.97 -12.74 2.68
N ASN A 31 12.34 -12.31 3.77
CA ASN A 31 11.12 -11.52 3.70
C ASN A 31 11.47 -10.02 3.61
N ILE A 32 10.99 -9.34 2.56
CA ILE A 32 11.22 -7.89 2.33
C ILE A 32 10.75 -7.04 3.52
N ILE A 33 9.62 -7.40 4.15
CA ILE A 33 9.09 -6.67 5.31
C ILE A 33 10.09 -6.71 6.46
N LEU A 34 10.66 -7.89 6.74
CA LEU A 34 11.64 -8.06 7.81
C LEU A 34 12.95 -7.33 7.50
N ILE A 35 13.42 -7.40 6.24
CA ILE A 35 14.60 -6.64 5.80
C ILE A 35 14.41 -5.14 6.06
N MET A 36 13.28 -4.57 5.61
CA MET A 36 13.02 -3.14 5.79
C MET A 36 12.90 -2.76 7.27
N TYR A 37 12.33 -3.63 8.10
CA TYR A 37 12.19 -3.41 9.54
C TYR A 37 13.51 -3.50 10.31
N GLU A 38 14.24 -4.59 10.13
CA GLU A 38 15.43 -4.91 10.93
C GLU A 38 16.68 -4.16 10.45
N GLU A 39 16.83 -3.97 9.14
CA GLU A 39 18.07 -3.45 8.54
C GLU A 39 17.94 -1.99 8.09
N HIS A 40 16.76 -1.57 7.66
CA HIS A 40 16.52 -0.20 7.18
C HIS A 40 15.76 0.68 8.18
N GLY A 41 15.41 0.15 9.35
CA GLY A 41 14.80 0.90 10.45
C GLY A 41 13.39 1.42 10.17
N MET A 42 12.70 0.86 9.18
CA MET A 42 11.32 1.19 8.86
C MET A 42 10.39 0.51 9.87
N ASP A 43 9.33 1.16 10.36
CA ASP A 43 8.39 0.45 11.24
C ASP A 43 7.63 -0.65 10.48
N ILE A 44 7.11 -1.64 11.21
CA ILE A 44 6.51 -2.84 10.59
C ILE A 44 5.31 -2.52 9.69
N VAL A 45 4.54 -1.48 10.01
CA VAL A 45 3.36 -1.08 9.22
C VAL A 45 3.81 -0.41 7.92
N SER A 46 4.79 0.48 8.00
CA SER A 46 5.42 1.09 6.84
C SER A 46 6.12 0.06 5.96
N ALA A 47 6.76 -0.96 6.54
CA ALA A 47 7.42 -2.04 5.80
C ALA A 47 6.43 -2.92 5.02
N ASN A 48 5.27 -3.23 5.61
CA ASN A 48 4.15 -3.90 4.90
C ASN A 48 3.62 -3.02 3.75
N THR A 49 3.47 -1.72 3.99
CA THR A 49 3.04 -0.77 2.97
C THR A 49 4.05 -0.68 1.83
N PHE A 50 5.35 -0.70 2.16
CA PHE A 50 6.44 -0.68 1.20
C PHE A 50 6.38 -1.88 0.25
N GLU A 51 6.18 -3.09 0.77
CA GLU A 51 5.99 -4.29 -0.07
C GLU A 51 4.79 -4.14 -1.02
N SER A 52 3.68 -3.58 -0.54
CA SER A 52 2.49 -3.32 -1.37
C SER A 52 2.76 -2.32 -2.50
N VAL A 53 3.55 -1.28 -2.21
CA VAL A 53 3.99 -0.30 -3.21
C VAL A 53 4.90 -0.96 -4.24
N LEU A 54 5.83 -1.85 -3.85
CA LEU A 54 6.65 -2.59 -4.81
C LEU A 54 5.80 -3.44 -5.76
N ARG A 55 4.80 -4.17 -5.23
CA ARG A 55 3.89 -4.98 -6.06
C ARG A 55 3.12 -4.13 -7.07
N PHE A 56 2.67 -2.95 -6.66
CA PHE A 56 2.05 -1.97 -7.57
C PHE A 56 3.05 -1.40 -8.58
N HIS A 57 4.31 -1.25 -8.19
CA HIS A 57 5.41 -0.78 -9.03
C HIS A 57 6.10 -1.93 -9.80
N ASN A 58 5.33 -2.91 -10.28
CA ASN A 58 5.81 -4.04 -11.09
C ASN A 58 6.94 -4.86 -10.44
N ASN A 59 6.98 -4.94 -9.10
CA ASN A 59 8.07 -5.56 -8.34
C ASN A 59 9.44 -4.94 -8.62
N GLU A 60 9.48 -3.65 -8.96
CA GLU A 60 10.73 -2.88 -9.09
C GLU A 60 10.88 -1.92 -7.91
N ILE A 61 12.12 -1.70 -7.48
CA ILE A 61 12.43 -0.71 -6.44
C ILE A 61 12.31 0.69 -7.05
N PRO A 62 11.38 1.54 -6.58
CA PRO A 62 11.26 2.90 -7.10
C PRO A 62 12.47 3.73 -6.68
N SER A 63 12.89 4.67 -7.53
CA SER A 63 13.95 5.61 -7.17
C SER A 63 13.52 6.62 -6.09
N ASP A 64 12.22 6.88 -5.96
CA ASP A 64 11.61 7.73 -4.93
C ASP A 64 10.36 7.03 -4.37
N TYR A 65 10.44 6.58 -3.13
CA TYR A 65 9.38 5.82 -2.47
C TYR A 65 8.15 6.69 -2.19
N ASN A 66 8.34 7.93 -1.74
CA ASN A 66 7.24 8.81 -1.37
C ASN A 66 6.37 9.15 -2.59
N GLU A 67 6.98 9.32 -3.77
CA GLU A 67 6.22 9.49 -5.02
C GLU A 67 5.44 8.22 -5.40
N ALA A 68 6.07 7.04 -5.29
CA ALA A 68 5.42 5.76 -5.59
C ALA A 68 4.26 5.47 -4.62
N LEU A 69 4.45 5.75 -3.34
CA LEU A 69 3.42 5.64 -2.30
C LEU A 69 2.23 6.54 -2.60
N ARG A 70 2.46 7.81 -2.96
CA ARG A 70 1.38 8.74 -3.34
C ARG A 70 0.57 8.20 -4.52
N ARG A 71 1.23 7.70 -5.57
CA ARG A 71 0.54 7.11 -6.74
C ARG A 71 -0.27 5.87 -6.38
N TRP A 72 0.26 5.02 -5.50
CA TRP A 72 -0.46 3.85 -4.99
C TRP A 72 -1.68 4.26 -4.16
N GLN A 73 -1.55 5.27 -3.29
CA GLN A 73 -2.67 5.83 -2.52
C GLN A 73 -3.74 6.44 -3.42
N GLU A 74 -3.36 7.23 -4.44
CA GLU A 74 -4.27 7.79 -5.43
C GLU A 74 -5.00 6.69 -6.21
N TYR A 75 -4.30 5.65 -6.63
CA TYR A 75 -4.88 4.49 -7.31
C TYR A 75 -5.91 3.76 -6.42
N ASN A 76 -5.56 3.52 -5.15
CA ASN A 76 -6.48 2.86 -4.22
C ASN A 76 -7.65 3.75 -3.82
N GLN A 77 -7.45 5.05 -3.65
CA GLN A 77 -8.57 5.97 -3.41
C GLN A 77 -9.50 6.03 -4.62
N ALA A 78 -8.96 6.02 -5.84
CA ALA A 78 -9.73 5.94 -7.07
C ALA A 78 -10.45 4.59 -7.22
N SER A 79 -9.87 3.48 -6.78
CA SER A 79 -10.52 2.17 -6.81
C SER A 79 -11.61 2.05 -5.74
N LEU A 80 -11.43 2.62 -4.55
CA LEU A 80 -12.43 2.69 -3.47
C LEU A 80 -13.62 3.61 -3.80
N SER A 81 -13.43 4.55 -4.72
CA SER A 81 -14.52 5.39 -5.24
C SER A 81 -15.28 4.74 -6.39
N ARG A 82 -14.93 3.52 -6.82
CA ARG A 82 -15.61 2.80 -7.92
C ARG A 82 -15.92 1.35 -7.58
N CYS A 83 -17.09 0.90 -8.01
CA CYS A 83 -17.45 -0.51 -7.90
C CYS A 83 -16.54 -1.37 -8.78
N PRO A 84 -15.80 -2.35 -8.24
CA PRO A 84 -14.91 -3.19 -9.03
C PRO A 84 -15.66 -4.08 -10.03
N ARG A 85 -16.98 -4.29 -9.84
CA ARG A 85 -17.81 -5.07 -10.76
C ARG A 85 -18.37 -4.27 -11.94
N CYS A 86 -18.74 -3.01 -11.76
CA CYS A 86 -19.41 -2.23 -12.79
C CYS A 86 -18.85 -0.82 -13.02
N GLY A 87 -17.77 -0.45 -12.34
CA GLY A 87 -17.11 0.87 -12.42
C GLY A 87 -17.92 2.04 -11.85
N SER A 88 -19.13 1.79 -11.34
CA SER A 88 -20.01 2.85 -10.82
C SER A 88 -19.43 3.50 -9.58
N THR A 89 -19.51 4.83 -9.52
CA THR A 89 -19.15 5.65 -8.35
C THR A 89 -20.27 5.75 -7.31
N ASN A 90 -21.44 5.17 -7.59
CA ASN A 90 -22.54 5.11 -6.63
C ASN A 90 -22.26 4.00 -5.61
N ILE A 91 -21.50 4.34 -4.56
CA ILE A 91 -21.10 3.43 -3.49
C ILE A 91 -21.75 3.86 -2.19
N LYS A 92 -22.38 2.91 -1.50
CA LYS A 92 -22.80 3.05 -0.12
C LYS A 92 -21.69 2.50 0.77
N TYR A 93 -20.99 3.40 1.44
CA TYR A 93 -20.01 3.06 2.45
C TYR A 93 -20.73 2.58 3.70
N ASN A 94 -20.42 1.37 4.18
CA ASN A 94 -20.90 0.94 5.48
C ASN A 94 -20.01 1.55 6.57
N LEU A 95 -20.33 2.77 6.97
CA LEU A 95 -19.61 3.51 8.01
C LEU A 95 -19.93 3.02 9.42
N GLU A 96 -20.72 1.96 9.61
CA GLU A 96 -21.11 1.48 10.95
C GLU A 96 -19.89 1.12 11.80
N PHE A 97 -18.89 0.47 11.22
CA PHE A 97 -17.66 0.11 11.94
C PHE A 97 -16.83 1.36 12.30
N ALA A 98 -16.67 2.30 11.36
CA ALA A 98 -15.95 3.56 11.61
C ALA A 98 -16.66 4.42 12.65
N SER A 99 -17.99 4.46 12.63
CA SER A 99 -18.81 5.19 13.59
C SER A 99 -18.75 4.55 14.98
N TRP A 100 -18.70 3.23 15.07
CA TRP A 100 -18.51 2.49 16.33
C TRP A 100 -17.10 2.70 16.92
N MET A 101 -16.05 2.69 16.09
CA MET A 101 -14.67 2.99 16.50
C MET A 101 -14.53 4.43 17.02
N ALA A 102 -15.11 5.39 16.29
CA ALA A 102 -15.13 6.79 16.70
C ALA A 102 -15.88 7.00 18.03
N ALA A 103 -16.96 6.25 18.27
CA ALA A 103 -17.68 6.25 19.54
C ALA A 103 -16.85 5.72 20.72
N GLN A 104 -15.80 4.93 20.46
CA GLN A 104 -14.84 4.45 21.47
C GLN A 104 -13.58 5.33 21.59
N GLY A 105 -13.53 6.48 20.88
CA GLY A 105 -12.40 7.40 20.91
C GLY A 105 -11.16 6.87 20.17
N GLN A 106 -11.31 5.85 19.33
CA GLN A 106 -10.25 5.35 18.47
C GLN A 106 -10.40 5.96 17.07
N GLU A 107 -9.32 6.50 16.52
CA GLU A 107 -9.32 6.94 15.12
C GLU A 107 -9.51 5.72 14.21
N PRO A 108 -10.43 5.78 13.23
CA PRO A 108 -10.61 4.69 12.30
C PRO A 108 -9.33 4.52 11.48
N VAL A 109 -8.62 3.40 11.71
CA VAL A 109 -7.55 2.96 10.81
C VAL A 109 -8.14 2.83 9.40
N SER A 110 -7.51 3.49 8.42
CA SER A 110 -8.00 3.63 7.05
C SER A 110 -8.42 2.29 6.41
N ASP A 111 -7.77 1.19 6.80
CA ASP A 111 -8.04 -0.15 6.31
C ASP A 111 -9.33 -0.78 6.87
N SER A 112 -9.84 -0.31 8.02
CA SER A 112 -11.02 -0.90 8.67
C SER A 112 -12.35 -0.26 8.25
N VAL A 113 -12.32 0.90 7.58
CA VAL A 113 -13.53 1.56 7.05
C VAL A 113 -14.07 0.82 5.82
N LEU A 114 -13.31 -0.13 5.28
CA LEU A 114 -13.56 -0.78 4.00
C LEU A 114 -14.44 -2.03 4.07
N LYS A 115 -14.84 -2.49 5.26
CA LYS A 115 -15.31 -3.87 5.41
C LYS A 115 -16.70 -4.21 4.85
N ASP A 116 -17.44 -3.30 4.22
CA ASP A 116 -18.76 -3.62 3.65
C ASP A 116 -19.26 -2.56 2.64
N ASN A 117 -18.45 -2.16 1.65
CA ASN A 117 -18.95 -1.26 0.61
C ASN A 117 -19.99 -1.98 -0.24
N LYS A 118 -21.13 -1.33 -0.51
CA LYS A 118 -22.14 -1.84 -1.43
C LYS A 118 -22.33 -0.89 -2.59
N CYS A 119 -22.20 -1.38 -3.82
CA CYS A 119 -22.54 -0.60 -5.00
C CYS A 119 -24.05 -0.36 -5.06
N GLY A 120 -24.47 0.90 -5.09
CA GLY A 120 -25.86 1.31 -5.28
C GLY A 120 -26.41 1.02 -6.68
N ASN A 121 -25.53 0.85 -7.69
CA ASN A 121 -25.93 0.52 -9.06
C ASN A 121 -26.13 -0.99 -9.28
N CYS A 122 -25.14 -1.82 -8.96
CA CYS A 122 -25.19 -3.27 -9.24
C CYS A 122 -25.33 -4.16 -7.99
N GLY A 123 -25.42 -3.56 -6.80
CA GLY A 123 -25.60 -4.29 -5.53
C GLY A 123 -24.39 -5.08 -5.04
N PHE A 124 -23.27 -5.07 -5.77
CA PHE A 124 -22.05 -5.80 -5.42
C PHE A 124 -21.47 -5.31 -4.08
N LYS A 125 -20.93 -6.22 -3.28
CA LYS A 125 -20.33 -5.91 -1.97
C LYS A 125 -18.85 -6.24 -1.95
N TRP A 126 -18.00 -5.37 -1.38
CA TRP A 126 -16.56 -5.57 -1.23
C TRP A 126 -15.97 -4.75 -0.09
#